data_AF-A0A524KW87-F1
#
_entry.id   AF-A0A524KW87-F1
#
_cell.length_a   1.000
_cell.length_b   1.000
_cell.length_c   1.000
_cell.angle_alpha   90.00
_cell.angle_beta   90.00
_cell.angle_gamma   90.00
#
_symmetry.space_group_name_H-M   'P 1'
#
loop_
_entity.id
_entity.type
_entity.pdbx_description
1 polymer ?
#
loop_
_entity_poly.entity_id
_entity_poly.type
_entity_poly.pdbx_seq_one_letter_code
_entity_poly.pdbx_strand_id
1 'polypeptide(L)'
;MFERLKAMLVKEFIQVLRDPKMRIIIFIIPVFQTIVFGYAVNTDVKDIKTAVYDLDNSPESRDLTARFAGSGYFRIVEYVYNDKRVEELIDKGTVKAILRMNRGFGAELGAGRVAPLHILLDGTDSNTAGNVLTYAGMISTSYNDRIRLDQAERAFGPAFRVGGVEMESRAWFNENLESRNFYVPAVIANIVFIITMLLSSMAVVREKEIGTMEQIIVTPIRRSEFILGKTVPFILIGFIDVALITLVAAFWFDVPIRGSISLLFGATALFLMSSLGFGLLISTISRTQQQAMMSAFFFIFPAMLLSGFAFPIENMPDPVQWLTFLNPLRYYLVIIRGIFLKGIGFGILWHQFLALLLLGATILAFAVSRFRKTL
;
A
#
# COMPACT_ATOMS: atom_id res chain seq x y z
N MET A 1 40.53 6.35 -17.72
CA MET A 1 39.06 6.43 -17.46
C MET A 1 38.63 5.29 -16.54
N PHE A 2 38.76 4.03 -16.96
CA PHE A 2 38.27 2.87 -16.19
C PHE A 2 38.94 2.70 -14.81
N GLU A 3 40.27 2.87 -14.70
CA GLU A 3 40.98 2.79 -13.42
C GLU A 3 40.55 3.86 -12.41
N ARG A 4 40.34 5.11 -12.87
CA ARG A 4 39.89 6.22 -12.03
C ARG A 4 38.47 5.99 -11.51
N LEU A 5 37.57 5.53 -12.40
CA LEU A 5 36.21 5.17 -12.03
C LEU A 5 36.22 4.03 -11.01
N LYS A 6 36.99 2.96 -11.27
CA LYS A 6 37.13 1.82 -10.35
C LYS A 6 37.61 2.25 -8.97
N ALA A 7 38.66 3.07 -8.89
CA ALA A 7 39.18 3.57 -7.61
C ALA A 7 38.13 4.38 -6.84
N MET A 8 37.36 5.23 -7.53
CA MET A 8 36.28 6.00 -6.93
C MET A 8 35.14 5.09 -6.42
N LEU A 9 34.74 4.10 -7.20
CA LEU A 9 33.72 3.11 -6.81
C LEU A 9 34.13 2.34 -5.55
N VAL A 10 35.36 1.83 -5.53
CA VAL A 10 35.89 1.08 -4.38
C VAL A 10 35.90 1.96 -3.12
N LYS A 11 36.33 3.21 -3.24
CA LYS A 11 36.31 4.17 -2.12
C LYS A 11 34.90 4.37 -1.58
N GLU A 12 33.92 4.62 -2.44
CA GLU A 12 32.53 4.84 -2.00
C GLU A 12 31.93 3.59 -1.35
N PHE A 13 32.17 2.40 -1.90
CA PHE A 13 31.72 1.15 -1.30
C PHE A 13 32.28 0.92 0.10
N ILE A 14 33.60 1.12 0.26
CA ILE A 14 34.25 0.99 1.56
C ILE A 14 33.68 2.03 2.53
N GLN A 15 33.50 3.27 2.10
CA GLN A 15 32.99 4.35 2.96
C GLN A 15 31.58 4.07 3.46
N VAL A 16 30.69 3.58 2.58
CA VAL A 16 29.30 3.25 2.94
C VAL A 16 29.24 2.06 3.89
N LEU A 17 29.98 0.97 3.60
CA LEU A 17 29.91 -0.25 4.41
C LEU A 17 30.70 -0.15 5.71
N ARG A 18 31.72 0.70 5.79
CA ARG A 18 32.52 0.88 7.02
C ARG A 18 31.77 1.68 8.07
N ASP A 19 30.89 2.59 7.67
CA ASP A 19 30.07 3.36 8.60
C ASP A 19 28.95 2.46 9.20
N PRO A 20 28.97 2.18 10.52
CA PRO A 20 27.96 1.34 11.15
C PRO A 20 26.55 1.94 11.05
N LYS A 21 26.41 3.28 11.05
CA LYS A 21 25.10 3.93 10.91
C LYS A 21 24.54 3.70 9.52
N MET A 22 25.37 3.81 8.49
CA MET A 22 24.97 3.55 7.11
C MET A 22 24.55 2.10 6.88
N ARG A 23 25.26 1.14 7.48
CA ARG A 23 24.85 -0.27 7.44
C ARG A 23 23.48 -0.51 8.06
N ILE A 24 23.20 0.11 9.21
CA ILE A 24 21.88 0.01 9.86
C ILE A 24 20.81 0.60 8.94
N ILE A 25 21.05 1.78 8.37
CA ILE A 25 20.10 2.47 7.49
C ILE A 25 19.82 1.68 6.21
N ILE A 26 20.82 1.04 5.62
CA ILE A 26 20.67 0.30 4.36
C ILE A 26 20.07 -1.09 4.58
N PHE A 27 20.46 -1.82 5.62
CA PHE A 27 20.05 -3.22 5.77
C PHE A 27 18.96 -3.42 6.83
N ILE A 28 19.12 -2.83 8.01
CA ILE A 28 18.27 -3.14 9.16
C ILE A 28 16.96 -2.36 9.09
N ILE A 29 17.02 -1.06 8.79
CA ILE A 29 15.82 -0.21 8.74
C ILE A 29 14.83 -0.70 7.68
N PRO A 30 15.22 -1.05 6.43
CA PRO A 30 14.32 -1.64 5.43
C PRO A 30 13.62 -2.90 5.86
N VAL A 31 14.36 -3.84 6.45
CA VAL A 31 13.81 -5.12 6.91
C VAL A 31 12.82 -4.86 8.04
N PHE A 32 13.20 -4.04 9.02
CA PHE A 32 12.32 -3.65 10.11
C PHE A 32 11.07 -2.93 9.61
N GLN A 33 11.21 -1.97 8.69
CA GLN A 33 10.08 -1.27 8.07
C GLN A 33 9.16 -2.24 7.33
N THR A 34 9.71 -3.17 6.57
CA THR A 34 8.92 -4.20 5.87
C THR A 34 8.15 -5.06 6.85
N ILE A 35 8.78 -5.46 7.97
CA ILE A 35 8.12 -6.23 9.02
C ILE A 35 6.97 -5.41 9.63
N VAL A 36 7.24 -4.17 10.03
CA VAL A 36 6.26 -3.27 10.62
C VAL A 36 5.09 -3.06 9.66
N PHE A 37 5.33 -2.67 8.41
CA PHE A 37 4.25 -2.44 7.45
C PHE A 37 3.51 -3.72 7.07
N GLY A 38 4.20 -4.86 6.96
CA GLY A 38 3.59 -6.14 6.64
C GLY A 38 2.60 -6.64 7.71
N TYR A 39 2.82 -6.29 8.99
CA TYR A 39 1.87 -6.60 10.07
C TYR A 39 0.90 -5.44 10.38
N ALA A 40 1.34 -4.19 10.26
CA ALA A 40 0.56 -3.02 10.67
C ALA A 40 -0.46 -2.57 9.62
N VAL A 41 -0.19 -2.75 8.32
CA VAL A 41 -1.13 -2.40 7.26
C VAL A 41 -2.03 -3.60 6.97
N ASN A 42 -2.91 -3.86 7.91
CA ASN A 42 -3.94 -4.88 7.80
C ASN A 42 -5.32 -4.22 7.85
N THR A 43 -6.01 -4.21 6.71
CA THR A 43 -7.41 -3.76 6.62
C THR A 43 -8.39 -4.93 6.69
N ASP A 44 -7.92 -6.15 6.96
CA ASP A 44 -8.75 -7.33 7.10
C ASP A 44 -9.58 -7.19 8.38
N VAL A 45 -10.88 -6.88 8.22
CA VAL A 45 -11.80 -6.74 9.34
C VAL A 45 -12.24 -8.12 9.80
N LYS A 46 -11.69 -8.58 10.93
CA LYS A 46 -12.12 -9.78 11.66
C LYS A 46 -12.55 -9.35 13.06
N ASP A 47 -13.52 -10.06 13.64
CA ASP A 47 -14.01 -9.79 15.00
C ASP A 47 -14.63 -8.39 15.20
N ILE A 48 -15.66 -8.08 14.41
CA ILE A 48 -16.44 -6.84 14.52
C ILE A 48 -17.22 -6.87 15.83
N LYS A 49 -16.73 -6.18 16.86
CA LYS A 49 -17.46 -5.99 18.12
C LYS A 49 -18.78 -5.28 17.83
N THR A 50 -19.87 -5.97 18.15
CA THR A 50 -21.22 -5.57 17.76
C THR A 50 -22.13 -5.57 18.97
N ALA A 51 -22.93 -4.51 19.12
CA ALA A 51 -24.03 -4.51 20.08
C ALA A 51 -25.36 -4.78 19.38
N VAL A 52 -26.33 -5.31 20.12
CA VAL A 52 -27.68 -5.59 19.60
C VAL A 52 -28.68 -4.74 20.36
N TYR A 53 -29.39 -3.88 19.66
CA TYR A 53 -30.51 -3.11 20.17
C TYR A 53 -31.81 -3.68 19.61
N ASP A 54 -32.30 -4.75 20.24
CA ASP A 54 -33.53 -5.45 19.84
C ASP A 54 -34.71 -5.00 20.71
N LEU A 55 -35.57 -4.15 20.13
CA LEU A 55 -36.80 -3.69 20.78
C LEU A 55 -37.97 -4.65 20.61
N ASP A 56 -37.88 -5.62 19.69
CA ASP A 56 -38.95 -6.56 19.35
C ASP A 56 -38.86 -7.85 20.18
N ASN A 57 -37.63 -8.36 20.38
CA ASN A 57 -37.33 -9.59 21.10
C ASN A 57 -38.08 -10.83 20.58
N SER A 58 -38.42 -10.86 19.29
CA SER A 58 -39.12 -11.95 18.62
C SER A 58 -38.21 -13.13 18.28
N PRO A 59 -38.75 -14.32 17.97
CA PRO A 59 -37.97 -15.42 17.43
C PRO A 59 -37.20 -15.04 16.16
N GLU A 60 -37.80 -14.24 15.29
CA GLU A 60 -37.21 -13.77 14.03
C GLU A 60 -36.03 -12.82 14.27
N SER A 61 -36.14 -11.88 15.22
CA SER A 61 -35.04 -10.96 15.54
C SER A 61 -33.84 -11.69 16.18
N ARG A 62 -34.12 -12.73 16.99
CA ARG A 62 -33.10 -13.60 17.58
C ARG A 62 -32.42 -14.51 16.56
N ASP A 63 -33.16 -15.08 15.61
CA ASP A 63 -32.58 -15.91 14.53
C ASP A 63 -31.63 -15.08 13.66
N LEU A 64 -32.04 -13.87 13.27
CA LEU A 64 -31.18 -12.96 12.51
C LEU A 64 -29.91 -12.61 13.30
N THR A 65 -30.06 -12.26 14.57
CA THR A 65 -28.90 -11.95 15.45
C THR A 65 -27.96 -13.14 15.59
N ALA A 66 -28.49 -14.37 15.73
CA ALA A 66 -27.70 -15.59 15.78
C ALA A 66 -26.91 -15.84 14.48
N ARG A 67 -27.47 -15.49 13.32
CA ARG A 67 -26.76 -15.55 12.02
C ARG A 67 -25.62 -14.56 11.94
N PHE A 68 -25.82 -13.33 12.45
CA PHE A 68 -24.73 -12.37 12.57
C PHE A 68 -23.60 -12.92 13.44
N ALA A 69 -23.92 -13.45 14.62
CA ALA A 69 -22.93 -14.05 15.53
C ALA A 69 -22.23 -15.29 14.92
N GLY A 70 -22.97 -16.11 14.17
CA GLY A 70 -22.47 -17.35 13.55
C GLY A 70 -21.67 -17.14 12.27
N SER A 71 -21.65 -15.93 11.71
CA SER A 71 -20.95 -15.60 10.46
C SER A 71 -19.42 -15.63 10.56
N GLY A 72 -18.86 -15.56 11.76
CA GLY A 72 -17.42 -15.42 12.00
C GLY A 72 -16.87 -14.00 11.82
N TYR A 73 -17.67 -13.05 11.30
CA TYR A 73 -17.29 -11.65 11.15
C TYR A 73 -17.72 -10.80 12.35
N PHE A 74 -18.93 -11.00 12.86
CA PHE A 74 -19.51 -10.20 13.94
C PHE A 74 -19.43 -10.95 15.27
N ARG A 75 -18.91 -10.29 16.30
CA ARG A 75 -18.94 -10.77 17.67
C ARG A 75 -19.90 -9.92 18.48
N ILE A 76 -20.99 -10.53 18.94
CA ILE A 76 -21.95 -9.86 19.81
C ILE A 76 -21.33 -9.72 21.20
N VAL A 77 -21.11 -8.48 21.63
CA VAL A 77 -20.46 -8.18 22.91
C VAL A 77 -21.44 -7.63 23.95
N GLU A 78 -22.56 -7.05 23.53
CA GLU A 78 -23.53 -6.43 24.43
C GLU A 78 -24.94 -6.40 23.82
N TYR A 79 -25.97 -6.59 24.66
CA TYR A 79 -27.36 -6.31 24.31
C TYR A 79 -27.78 -5.01 24.99
N VAL A 80 -28.32 -4.08 24.22
CA VAL A 80 -28.62 -2.71 24.62
C VAL A 80 -30.14 -2.50 24.63
N TYR A 81 -30.61 -1.70 25.58
CA TYR A 81 -32.05 -1.48 25.81
C TYR A 81 -32.46 0.00 25.85
N ASN A 82 -31.52 0.93 25.61
CA ASN A 82 -31.79 2.36 25.58
C ASN A 82 -30.85 3.08 24.60
N ASP A 83 -31.34 4.14 23.96
CA ASP A 83 -30.58 4.90 22.95
C ASP A 83 -29.34 5.59 23.54
N LYS A 84 -29.35 6.00 24.82
CA LYS A 84 -28.19 6.64 25.47
C LYS A 84 -26.97 5.71 25.53
N ARG A 85 -27.19 4.41 25.76
CA ARG A 85 -26.13 3.41 25.78
C ARG A 85 -25.63 3.08 24.37
N VAL A 86 -26.51 3.15 23.36
CA VAL A 86 -26.13 3.04 21.94
C VAL A 86 -25.12 4.14 21.58
N GLU A 87 -25.44 5.39 21.91
CA GLU A 87 -24.54 6.54 21.71
C GLU A 87 -23.22 6.35 22.45
N GLU A 88 -23.26 6.03 23.75
CA GLU A 88 -22.06 5.82 24.56
C GLU A 88 -21.13 4.74 23.99
N LEU A 89 -21.68 3.64 23.48
CA LEU A 89 -20.91 2.53 22.93
C LEU A 89 -20.22 2.89 21.61
N ILE A 90 -20.89 3.65 20.74
CA ILE A 90 -20.32 4.15 19.48
C ILE A 90 -19.29 5.24 19.76
N ASP A 91 -19.62 6.24 20.57
CA ASP A 91 -18.75 7.39 20.87
C ASP A 91 -17.44 6.96 21.53
N LYS A 92 -17.49 5.95 22.42
CA LYS A 92 -16.29 5.38 23.05
C LYS A 92 -15.52 4.42 22.13
N GLY A 93 -16.04 4.11 20.94
CA GLY A 93 -15.47 3.11 20.03
C GLY A 93 -15.44 1.70 20.62
N THR A 94 -16.32 1.41 21.60
CA THR A 94 -16.37 0.10 22.28
C THR A 94 -16.89 -0.97 21.33
N VAL A 95 -17.83 -0.59 20.46
CA VAL A 95 -18.37 -1.40 19.37
C VAL A 95 -18.18 -0.67 18.05
N LYS A 96 -18.08 -1.43 16.96
CA LYS A 96 -17.94 -0.91 15.59
C LYS A 96 -19.25 -0.93 14.81
N ALA A 97 -20.22 -1.73 15.27
CA ALA A 97 -21.56 -1.81 14.72
C ALA A 97 -22.59 -2.01 15.83
N ILE A 98 -23.81 -1.52 15.60
CA ILE A 98 -24.99 -1.79 16.41
C ILE A 98 -26.11 -2.22 15.48
N LEU A 99 -26.63 -3.42 15.71
CA LEU A 99 -27.80 -3.95 15.02
C LEU A 99 -29.05 -3.48 15.75
N ARG A 100 -29.88 -2.65 15.11
CA ARG A 100 -31.12 -2.13 15.68
C ARG A 100 -32.32 -2.71 14.96
N MET A 101 -33.19 -3.35 15.72
CA MET A 101 -34.49 -3.86 15.27
C MET A 101 -35.58 -3.19 16.11
N ASN A 102 -36.55 -2.58 15.44
CA ASN A 102 -37.65 -1.90 16.10
C ASN A 102 -38.80 -2.86 16.42
N ARG A 103 -39.70 -2.45 17.33
CA ARG A 103 -40.92 -3.20 17.65
C ARG A 103 -41.74 -3.50 16.38
N GLY A 104 -42.27 -4.71 16.30
CA GLY A 104 -43.03 -5.20 15.15
C GLY A 104 -42.19 -5.92 14.10
N PHE A 105 -40.87 -6.07 14.29
CA PHE A 105 -39.99 -6.73 13.31
C PHE A 105 -40.48 -8.13 12.92
N GLY A 106 -40.73 -9.02 13.89
CA GLY A 106 -41.24 -10.37 13.64
C GLY A 106 -42.67 -10.37 13.08
N ALA A 107 -43.52 -9.43 13.51
CA ALA A 107 -44.89 -9.30 13.02
C ALA A 107 -44.95 -8.88 11.54
N GLU A 108 -44.10 -7.94 11.13
CA GLU A 108 -43.96 -7.50 9.74
C GLU A 108 -43.47 -8.66 8.86
N LEU A 109 -42.42 -9.38 9.27
CA LEU A 109 -41.93 -10.56 8.56
C LEU A 109 -42.97 -11.68 8.47
N GLY A 110 -43.69 -11.95 9.55
CA GLY A 110 -44.76 -12.95 9.59
C GLY A 110 -45.94 -12.59 8.68
N ALA A 111 -46.20 -11.29 8.49
CA ALA A 111 -47.22 -10.77 7.58
C ALA A 111 -46.75 -10.68 6.11
N GLY A 112 -45.54 -11.15 5.78
CA GLY A 112 -44.98 -11.05 4.43
C GLY A 112 -44.56 -9.62 4.03
N ARG A 113 -44.43 -8.71 5.00
CA ARG A 113 -44.01 -7.33 4.79
C ARG A 113 -42.51 -7.16 5.06
N VAL A 114 -41.96 -6.03 4.61
CA VAL A 114 -40.54 -5.70 4.77
C VAL A 114 -40.32 -5.13 6.16
N ALA A 115 -39.52 -5.83 6.98
CA ALA A 115 -39.10 -5.34 8.29
C ALA A 115 -37.72 -4.65 8.19
N PRO A 116 -37.58 -3.39 8.64
CA PRO A 116 -36.30 -2.68 8.56
C PRO A 116 -35.31 -3.16 9.63
N LEU A 117 -34.14 -3.63 9.18
CA LEU A 117 -32.94 -3.78 10.00
C LEU A 117 -32.10 -2.50 9.86
N HIS A 118 -31.83 -1.80 10.96
CA HIS A 118 -30.92 -0.67 10.97
C HIS A 118 -29.55 -1.10 11.49
N ILE A 119 -28.49 -0.66 10.81
CA ILE A 119 -27.12 -0.82 11.29
C ILE A 119 -26.53 0.57 11.55
N LEU A 120 -26.16 0.83 12.81
CA LEU A 120 -25.43 2.02 13.21
C LEU A 120 -23.96 1.63 13.30
N LEU A 121 -23.05 2.36 12.66
CA LEU A 121 -21.64 1.99 12.58
C LEU A 121 -20.71 3.16 12.83
N ASP A 122 -19.53 2.87 13.36
CA ASP A 122 -18.44 3.83 13.48
C ASP A 122 -17.82 4.07 12.08
N GLY A 123 -18.17 5.21 11.48
CA GLY A 123 -17.71 5.63 10.16
C GLY A 123 -16.34 6.31 10.13
N THR A 124 -15.62 6.39 11.25
CA THR A 124 -14.32 7.09 11.33
C THR A 124 -13.28 6.50 10.38
N ASP A 125 -13.30 5.18 10.20
CA ASP A 125 -12.54 4.48 9.18
C ASP A 125 -13.49 4.00 8.07
N SER A 126 -13.49 4.69 6.93
CA SER A 126 -14.43 4.42 5.83
C SER A 126 -14.26 3.05 5.19
N ASN A 127 -13.04 2.49 5.17
CA ASN A 127 -12.80 1.16 4.60
C ASN A 127 -13.39 0.07 5.49
N THR A 128 -13.14 0.18 6.80
CA THR A 128 -13.69 -0.72 7.81
C THR A 128 -15.21 -0.66 7.81
N ALA A 129 -15.78 0.54 7.82
CA ALA A 129 -17.22 0.79 7.71
C ALA A 129 -17.83 0.14 6.46
N GLY A 130 -17.21 0.33 5.29
CA GLY A 130 -17.66 -0.27 4.03
C GLY A 130 -17.64 -1.79 4.06
N ASN A 131 -16.61 -2.40 4.65
CA ASN A 131 -16.52 -3.86 4.82
C ASN A 131 -17.61 -4.39 5.76
N VAL A 132 -17.83 -3.72 6.90
CA VAL A 132 -18.91 -4.06 7.84
C VAL A 132 -20.28 -4.04 7.15
N LEU A 133 -20.57 -2.99 6.37
CA LEU A 133 -21.80 -2.88 5.60
C LEU A 133 -21.96 -3.99 4.56
N THR A 134 -20.87 -4.34 3.86
CA THR A 134 -20.85 -5.42 2.89
C THR A 134 -21.18 -6.77 3.54
N TYR A 135 -20.54 -7.08 4.68
CA TYR A 135 -20.80 -8.31 5.43
C TYR A 135 -22.23 -8.37 5.98
N ALA A 136 -22.71 -7.25 6.53
CA ALA A 136 -24.09 -7.16 7.00
C ALA A 136 -25.10 -7.34 5.87
N GLY A 137 -24.82 -6.78 4.69
CA GLY A 137 -25.64 -6.95 3.48
C GLY A 137 -25.71 -8.40 3.01
N MET A 138 -24.59 -9.13 3.00
CA MET A 138 -24.57 -10.56 2.66
C MET A 138 -25.41 -11.41 3.62
N ILE A 139 -25.27 -11.19 4.94
CA ILE A 139 -26.04 -11.91 5.97
C ILE A 139 -27.53 -11.60 5.85
N SER A 140 -27.88 -10.32 5.64
CA SER A 140 -29.27 -9.89 5.48
C SER A 140 -29.91 -10.45 4.21
N THR A 141 -29.16 -10.53 3.11
CA THR A 141 -29.63 -11.13 1.85
C THR A 141 -29.87 -12.62 2.01
N SER A 142 -28.92 -13.36 2.59
CA SER A 142 -29.07 -14.79 2.88
C SER A 142 -30.27 -15.08 3.80
N TYR A 143 -30.52 -14.21 4.79
CA TYR A 143 -31.69 -14.32 5.66
C TYR A 143 -33.00 -14.06 4.92
N ASN A 144 -33.05 -13.04 4.05
CA ASN A 144 -34.21 -12.74 3.22
C ASN A 144 -34.56 -13.90 2.29
N ASP A 145 -33.57 -14.55 1.69
CA ASP A 145 -33.79 -15.69 0.79
C ASP A 145 -34.42 -16.87 1.53
N ARG A 146 -33.96 -17.16 2.76
CA ARG A 146 -34.60 -18.15 3.62
C ARG A 146 -36.06 -17.79 3.94
N ILE A 147 -36.33 -16.55 4.38
CA ILE A 147 -37.70 -16.14 4.72
C ILE A 147 -38.63 -16.30 3.52
N ARG A 148 -38.16 -15.90 2.32
CA ARG A 148 -38.92 -16.04 1.08
C ARG A 148 -39.21 -17.49 0.74
N LEU A 149 -38.23 -18.38 0.93
CA LEU A 149 -38.41 -19.82 0.75
C LEU A 149 -39.43 -20.40 1.73
N ASP A 150 -39.30 -20.10 3.03
CA ASP A 150 -40.24 -20.57 4.06
C ASP A 150 -41.67 -20.06 3.80
N GLN A 151 -41.83 -18.81 3.35
CA GLN A 151 -43.14 -18.25 2.98
C GLN A 151 -43.71 -18.90 1.72
N ALA A 152 -42.88 -19.12 0.71
CA ALA A 152 -43.29 -19.78 -0.53
C ALA A 152 -43.69 -21.25 -0.27
N GLU A 153 -42.98 -21.95 0.60
CA GLU A 153 -43.31 -23.30 1.03
C GLU A 153 -44.68 -23.35 1.74
N ARG A 154 -44.95 -22.40 2.63
CA ARG A 154 -46.26 -22.29 3.31
C ARG A 154 -47.40 -21.97 2.34
N ALA A 155 -47.15 -21.15 1.33
CA ALA A 155 -48.17 -20.70 0.38
C ALA A 155 -48.45 -21.71 -0.73
N PHE A 156 -47.42 -22.38 -1.26
CA PHE A 156 -47.50 -23.23 -2.45
C PHE A 156 -47.18 -24.71 -2.19
N GLY A 157 -46.83 -25.07 -0.95
CA GLY A 157 -46.50 -26.42 -0.51
C GLY A 157 -45.01 -26.79 -0.65
N PRO A 158 -44.59 -27.91 -0.04
CA PRO A 158 -43.19 -28.38 0.01
C PRO A 158 -42.59 -28.76 -1.35
N ALA A 159 -43.42 -28.89 -2.39
CA ALA A 159 -42.97 -29.18 -3.75
C ALA A 159 -42.60 -27.91 -4.55
N PHE A 160 -42.88 -26.71 -4.01
CA PHE A 160 -42.60 -25.45 -4.70
C PHE A 160 -41.11 -25.15 -4.69
N ARG A 161 -40.49 -25.14 -5.87
CA ARG A 161 -39.08 -24.80 -6.05
C ARG A 161 -38.97 -23.36 -6.55
N VAL A 162 -38.35 -22.50 -5.75
CA VAL A 162 -37.94 -21.17 -6.19
C VAL A 162 -36.55 -21.28 -6.79
N GLY A 163 -36.40 -20.95 -8.07
CA GLY A 163 -35.08 -20.77 -8.66
C GLY A 163 -34.40 -19.55 -8.07
N GLY A 164 -33.09 -19.64 -7.80
CA GLY A 164 -32.27 -18.54 -7.31
C GLY A 164 -30.98 -18.43 -8.12
N VAL A 165 -30.35 -17.27 -8.03
CA VAL A 165 -28.98 -17.06 -8.53
C VAL A 165 -28.08 -16.95 -7.31
N GLU A 166 -27.20 -17.93 -7.13
CA GLU A 166 -26.17 -17.88 -6.11
C GLU A 166 -24.91 -17.22 -6.68
N MET A 167 -24.40 -16.20 -6.00
CA MET A 167 -23.17 -15.54 -6.40
C MET A 167 -21.96 -16.37 -5.93
N GLU A 168 -21.40 -17.18 -6.82
CA GLU A 168 -20.10 -17.80 -6.60
C GLU A 168 -18.99 -16.80 -6.90
N SER A 169 -18.53 -16.09 -5.86
CA SER A 169 -17.44 -15.11 -6.00
C SER A 169 -16.08 -15.79 -5.87
N ARG A 170 -15.22 -15.59 -6.87
CA ARG A 170 -13.82 -16.01 -6.84
C ARG A 170 -12.91 -14.85 -7.25
N ALA A 171 -12.06 -14.40 -6.35
CA ALA A 171 -10.99 -13.47 -6.69
C ALA A 171 -9.91 -14.20 -7.52
N TRP A 172 -9.60 -13.70 -8.72
CA TRP A 172 -8.61 -14.33 -9.61
C TRP A 172 -7.16 -14.19 -9.13
N PHE A 173 -6.88 -13.09 -8.41
CA PHE A 173 -5.58 -12.79 -7.83
C PHE A 173 -5.79 -12.46 -6.36
N ASN A 174 -4.88 -12.94 -5.50
CA ASN A 174 -5.05 -12.87 -4.05
C ASN A 174 -6.39 -13.51 -3.63
N GLU A 175 -6.53 -14.83 -3.82
CA GLU A 175 -7.79 -15.56 -3.61
C GLU A 175 -8.39 -15.35 -2.21
N ASN A 176 -7.53 -15.25 -1.20
CA ASN A 176 -7.90 -15.00 0.20
C ASN A 176 -8.05 -13.50 0.55
N LEU A 177 -7.88 -12.60 -0.43
CA LEU A 177 -7.94 -11.15 -0.28
C LEU A 177 -7.04 -10.58 0.84
N GLU A 178 -5.93 -11.25 1.13
CA GLU A 178 -5.05 -10.84 2.23
C GLU A 178 -4.38 -9.49 1.94
N SER A 179 -4.51 -8.54 2.86
CA SER A 179 -3.92 -7.21 2.77
C SER A 179 -2.40 -7.26 2.54
N ARG A 180 -1.70 -8.22 3.16
CA ARG A 180 -0.24 -8.37 3.06
C ARG A 180 0.25 -8.54 1.62
N ASN A 181 -0.51 -9.27 0.80
CA ASN A 181 -0.15 -9.57 -0.58
C ASN A 181 -0.18 -8.31 -1.45
N PHE A 182 -1.01 -7.33 -1.08
CA PHE A 182 -1.10 -6.05 -1.77
C PHE A 182 -0.10 -5.01 -1.28
N TYR A 183 0.10 -4.91 0.05
CA TYR A 183 0.90 -3.84 0.66
C TYR A 183 2.40 -4.15 0.70
N VAL A 184 2.82 -5.38 0.99
CA VAL A 184 4.25 -5.72 1.15
C VAL A 184 5.06 -5.45 -0.14
N PRO A 185 4.60 -5.85 -1.35
CA PRO A 185 5.31 -5.49 -2.58
C PRO A 185 5.41 -3.97 -2.79
N ALA A 186 4.39 -3.23 -2.37
CA ALA A 186 4.34 -1.79 -2.51
C ALA A 186 5.31 -1.08 -1.54
N VAL A 187 5.55 -1.66 -0.36
CA VAL A 187 6.56 -1.21 0.60
C VAL A 187 7.98 -1.32 0.03
N ILE A 188 8.29 -2.36 -0.76
CA ILE A 188 9.58 -2.47 -1.48
C ILE A 188 9.85 -1.22 -2.30
N ALA A 189 8.86 -0.79 -3.09
CA ALA A 189 8.98 0.39 -3.95
C ALA A 189 9.24 1.67 -3.15
N ASN A 190 8.52 1.87 -2.05
CA ASN A 190 8.70 3.03 -1.19
C ASN A 190 10.05 3.05 -0.49
N ILE A 191 10.50 1.93 0.05
CA ILE A 191 11.78 1.85 0.77
C ILE A 191 12.94 2.16 -0.18
N VAL A 192 12.95 1.53 -1.35
CA VAL A 192 13.98 1.76 -2.37
C VAL A 192 13.97 3.22 -2.81
N PHE A 193 12.78 3.82 -2.99
CA PHE A 193 12.65 5.23 -3.32
C PHE A 193 13.25 6.13 -2.23
N ILE A 194 12.87 5.91 -0.97
CA ILE A 194 13.34 6.68 0.18
C ILE A 194 14.86 6.60 0.29
N ILE A 195 15.43 5.38 0.30
CA ILE A 195 16.86 5.17 0.47
C ILE A 195 17.64 5.81 -0.68
N THR A 196 17.27 5.50 -1.92
CA THR A 196 18.04 5.95 -3.08
C THR A 196 17.96 7.48 -3.24
N MET A 197 16.81 8.08 -2.94
CA MET A 197 16.63 9.52 -2.99
C MET A 197 17.37 10.26 -1.86
N LEU A 198 17.37 9.72 -0.64
CA LEU A 198 18.13 10.28 0.48
C LEU A 198 19.65 10.17 0.27
N LEU A 199 20.13 8.99 -0.14
CA LEU A 199 21.56 8.78 -0.37
C LEU A 199 22.10 9.64 -1.50
N SER A 200 21.37 9.72 -2.62
CA SER A 200 21.78 10.54 -3.76
C SER A 200 21.66 12.04 -3.50
N SER A 201 20.68 12.50 -2.70
CA SER A 201 20.56 13.91 -2.32
C SER A 201 21.72 14.39 -1.44
N MET A 202 22.23 13.52 -0.59
CA MET A 202 23.39 13.83 0.26
C MET A 202 24.74 13.65 -0.45
N ALA A 203 24.81 12.84 -1.51
CA ALA A 203 26.06 12.37 -2.10
C ALA A 203 27.04 13.48 -2.49
N VAL A 204 26.55 14.53 -3.14
CA VAL A 204 27.35 15.70 -3.54
C VAL A 204 27.48 16.70 -2.39
N VAL A 205 26.40 16.88 -1.62
CA VAL A 205 26.34 17.89 -0.54
C VAL A 205 27.34 17.56 0.57
N ARG A 206 27.52 16.28 0.90
CA ARG A 206 28.52 15.83 1.85
C ARG A 206 29.94 16.23 1.44
N GLU A 207 30.27 16.16 0.15
CA GLU A 207 31.59 16.58 -0.35
C GLU A 207 31.74 18.12 -0.33
N LYS A 208 30.65 18.86 -0.53
CA LYS A 208 30.63 20.32 -0.38
C LYS A 208 30.84 20.74 1.07
N GLU A 209 30.12 20.13 2.01
CA GLU A 209 30.20 20.45 3.44
C GLU A 209 31.56 20.14 4.06
N ILE A 210 32.19 19.03 3.66
CA ILE A 210 33.50 18.61 4.20
C ILE A 210 34.67 19.32 3.47
N GLY A 211 34.38 20.13 2.44
CA GLY A 211 35.38 20.92 1.71
C GLY A 211 36.22 20.11 0.69
N THR A 212 35.91 18.83 0.47
CA THR A 212 36.60 17.98 -0.50
C THR A 212 36.21 18.28 -1.95
N MET A 213 35.13 19.04 -2.16
CA MET A 213 34.68 19.45 -3.50
C MET A 213 35.74 20.26 -4.25
N GLU A 214 36.49 21.15 -3.57
CA GLU A 214 37.56 21.93 -4.19
C GLU A 214 38.71 21.04 -4.69
N GLN A 215 39.05 20.01 -3.90
CA GLN A 215 40.06 19.01 -4.26
C GLN A 215 39.61 18.19 -5.48
N ILE A 216 38.32 17.84 -5.57
CA ILE A 216 37.76 17.11 -6.71
C ILE A 216 37.72 17.97 -7.97
N ILE A 217 37.47 19.28 -7.85
CA ILE A 217 37.42 20.20 -8.99
C ILE A 217 38.77 20.25 -9.72
N VAL A 218 39.89 20.31 -8.97
CA VAL A 218 41.26 20.36 -9.53
C VAL A 218 41.78 19.02 -10.06
N THR A 219 41.12 17.90 -9.73
CA THR A 219 41.48 16.60 -10.32
C THR A 219 41.04 16.48 -11.79
N PRO A 220 41.74 15.68 -12.61
CA PRO A 220 41.39 15.45 -14.02
C PRO A 220 40.15 14.54 -14.21
N ILE A 221 39.25 14.47 -13.21
CA ILE A 221 37.99 13.70 -13.25
C ILE A 221 36.93 14.51 -13.98
N ARG A 222 36.24 13.90 -14.95
CA ARG A 222 35.12 14.51 -15.68
C ARG A 222 33.85 14.53 -14.81
N ARG A 223 32.92 15.45 -15.10
CA ARG A 223 31.64 15.57 -14.37
C ARG A 223 30.84 14.26 -14.41
N SER A 224 30.76 13.61 -15.58
CA SER A 224 30.08 12.33 -15.75
C SER A 224 30.76 11.19 -14.98
N GLU A 225 32.10 11.14 -14.96
CA GLU A 225 32.86 10.14 -14.19
C GLU A 225 32.61 10.30 -12.68
N PHE A 226 32.57 11.54 -12.18
CA PHE A 226 32.28 11.82 -10.79
C PHE A 226 30.85 11.41 -10.41
N ILE A 227 29.86 11.80 -11.21
CA ILE A 227 28.46 11.43 -10.96
C ILE A 227 28.30 9.92 -11.02
N LEU A 228 28.79 9.24 -12.07
CA LEU A 228 28.73 7.78 -12.18
C LEU A 228 29.41 7.08 -11.00
N GLY A 229 30.59 7.56 -10.58
CA GLY A 229 31.30 7.02 -9.43
C GLY A 229 30.52 7.13 -8.11
N LYS A 230 29.66 8.14 -7.97
CA LYS A 230 28.74 8.29 -6.81
C LYS A 230 27.44 7.51 -6.98
N THR A 231 26.88 7.48 -8.18
CA THR A 231 25.55 6.91 -8.44
C THR A 231 25.57 5.38 -8.48
N VAL A 232 26.62 4.76 -9.04
CA VAL A 232 26.70 3.29 -9.17
C VAL A 232 26.66 2.55 -7.83
N PRO A 233 27.36 2.97 -6.76
CA PRO A 233 27.19 2.37 -5.44
C PRO A 233 25.74 2.41 -4.94
N PHE A 234 25.02 3.51 -5.17
CA PHE A 234 23.62 3.61 -4.77
C PHE A 234 22.68 2.78 -5.66
N ILE A 235 23.00 2.59 -6.93
CA ILE A 235 22.29 1.65 -7.80
C ILE A 235 22.40 0.23 -7.22
N LEU A 236 23.61 -0.17 -6.85
CA LEU A 236 23.86 -1.50 -6.27
C LEU A 236 23.17 -1.66 -4.91
N ILE A 237 23.16 -0.63 -4.07
CA ILE A 237 22.37 -0.62 -2.83
C ILE A 237 20.89 -0.79 -3.13
N GLY A 238 20.32 -0.06 -4.10
CA GLY A 238 18.92 -0.20 -4.48
C GLY A 238 18.57 -1.61 -4.98
N PHE A 239 19.46 -2.26 -5.72
CA PHE A 239 19.28 -3.66 -6.11
C PHE A 239 19.36 -4.62 -4.94
N ILE A 240 20.29 -4.40 -4.02
CA ILE A 240 20.43 -5.19 -2.79
C ILE A 240 19.17 -5.03 -1.94
N ASP A 241 18.62 -3.83 -1.81
CA ASP A 241 17.39 -3.56 -1.06
C ASP A 241 16.20 -4.28 -1.70
N VAL A 242 16.01 -4.19 -3.01
CA VAL A 242 14.96 -4.95 -3.71
C VAL A 242 15.13 -6.44 -3.49
N ALA A 243 16.35 -6.97 -3.62
CA ALA A 243 16.62 -8.38 -3.39
C ALA A 243 16.26 -8.78 -1.94
N LEU A 244 16.78 -8.05 -0.96
CA LEU A 244 16.61 -8.31 0.46
C LEU A 244 15.13 -8.28 0.85
N ILE A 245 14.41 -7.22 0.46
CA ILE A 245 13.00 -7.07 0.83
C ILE A 245 12.14 -8.08 0.08
N THR A 246 12.48 -8.43 -1.17
CA THR A 246 11.81 -9.50 -1.90
C THR A 246 11.98 -10.85 -1.21
N LEU A 247 13.17 -11.15 -0.68
CA LEU A 247 13.42 -12.35 0.12
C LEU A 247 12.57 -12.35 1.40
N VAL A 248 12.49 -11.23 2.11
CA VAL A 248 11.60 -11.11 3.28
C VAL A 248 10.14 -11.30 2.89
N ALA A 249 9.68 -10.66 1.81
CA ALA A 249 8.31 -10.81 1.33
C ALA A 249 7.95 -12.27 1.01
N ALA A 250 8.85 -12.98 0.32
CA ALA A 250 8.64 -14.37 -0.08
C ALA A 250 8.75 -15.37 1.09
N PHE A 251 9.75 -15.22 1.96
CA PHE A 251 10.06 -16.23 2.98
C PHE A 251 9.49 -15.93 4.36
N TRP A 252 9.22 -14.66 4.69
CA TRP A 252 8.66 -14.26 5.99
C TRP A 252 7.15 -14.06 5.94
N PHE A 253 6.66 -13.49 4.83
CA PHE A 253 5.25 -13.13 4.67
C PHE A 253 4.47 -14.05 3.73
N ASP A 254 5.14 -15.03 3.12
CA ASP A 254 4.58 -15.96 2.12
C ASP A 254 3.90 -15.23 0.93
N VAL A 255 4.39 -14.04 0.59
CA VAL A 255 3.84 -13.26 -0.52
C VAL A 255 4.26 -13.92 -1.84
N PRO A 256 3.31 -14.24 -2.73
CA PRO A 256 3.64 -14.93 -3.96
C PRO A 256 4.45 -14.04 -4.91
N ILE A 257 5.44 -14.65 -5.57
CA ILE A 257 6.16 -14.06 -6.71
C ILE A 257 5.77 -14.84 -7.96
N ARG A 258 4.70 -14.40 -8.64
CA ARG A 258 4.17 -15.11 -9.82
C ARG A 258 4.90 -14.78 -11.13
N GLY A 259 5.58 -13.64 -11.19
CA GLY A 259 6.23 -13.11 -12.39
C GLY A 259 7.73 -13.37 -12.45
N SER A 260 8.38 -12.75 -13.44
CA SER A 260 9.83 -12.88 -13.63
C SER A 260 10.62 -11.95 -12.70
N ILE A 261 11.54 -12.52 -11.93
CA ILE A 261 12.52 -11.77 -11.14
C ILE A 261 13.38 -10.89 -12.05
N SER A 262 13.77 -11.37 -13.23
CA SER A 262 14.55 -10.56 -14.18
C SER A 262 13.82 -9.29 -14.63
N LEU A 263 12.49 -9.37 -14.81
CA LEU A 263 11.68 -8.18 -15.10
C LEU A 263 11.62 -7.22 -13.91
N LEU A 264 11.56 -7.75 -12.68
CA LEU A 264 11.61 -6.92 -11.47
C LEU A 264 12.90 -6.10 -11.45
N PHE A 265 14.05 -6.75 -11.57
CA PHE A 265 15.35 -6.06 -11.59
C PHE A 265 15.50 -5.12 -12.80
N GLY A 266 14.96 -5.46 -13.96
CA GLY A 266 14.93 -4.56 -15.12
C GLY A 266 14.12 -3.28 -14.83
N ALA A 267 12.95 -3.41 -14.21
CA ALA A 267 12.14 -2.27 -13.80
C ALA A 267 12.80 -1.45 -12.70
N THR A 268 13.43 -2.12 -11.72
CA THR A 268 14.22 -1.48 -10.67
C THR A 268 15.32 -0.62 -11.27
N ALA A 269 16.05 -1.11 -12.28
CA ALA A 269 17.11 -0.35 -12.95
C ALA A 269 16.59 0.98 -13.51
N LEU A 270 15.45 0.96 -14.21
CA LEU A 270 14.83 2.16 -14.78
C LEU A 270 14.30 3.09 -13.69
N PHE A 271 13.66 2.53 -12.66
CA PHE A 271 13.16 3.30 -11.53
C PHE A 271 14.29 4.04 -10.78
N LEU A 272 15.44 3.36 -10.58
CA LEU A 272 16.62 3.92 -9.95
C LEU A 272 17.19 5.11 -10.73
N MET A 273 17.08 5.12 -12.08
CA MET A 273 17.49 6.29 -12.86
C MET A 273 16.68 7.54 -12.46
N SER A 274 15.37 7.39 -12.26
CA SER A 274 14.51 8.50 -11.84
C SER A 274 14.78 8.91 -10.40
N SER A 275 14.84 7.96 -9.46
CA SER A 275 15.01 8.28 -8.02
C SER A 275 16.37 8.92 -7.73
N LEU A 276 17.43 8.39 -8.33
CA LEU A 276 18.79 8.95 -8.20
C LEU A 276 18.90 10.28 -8.93
N GLY A 277 18.23 10.44 -10.08
CA GLY A 277 18.16 11.72 -10.79
C GLY A 277 17.52 12.81 -9.93
N PHE A 278 16.39 12.52 -9.28
CA PHE A 278 15.75 13.47 -8.36
C PHE A 278 16.62 13.81 -7.16
N GLY A 279 17.22 12.82 -6.50
CA GLY A 279 18.11 13.11 -5.38
C GLY A 279 19.33 13.92 -5.82
N LEU A 280 19.94 13.61 -6.98
CA LEU A 280 21.02 14.43 -7.53
C LEU A 280 20.57 15.87 -7.80
N LEU A 281 19.37 16.11 -8.35
CA LEU A 281 18.85 17.47 -8.52
C LEU A 281 18.77 18.22 -7.19
N ILE A 282 18.24 17.58 -6.16
CA ILE A 282 18.18 18.16 -4.80
C ILE A 282 19.59 18.49 -4.32
N SER A 283 20.55 17.60 -4.53
CA SER A 283 21.95 17.82 -4.14
C SER A 283 22.60 19.05 -4.80
N THR A 284 22.13 19.45 -5.98
CA THR A 284 22.66 20.63 -6.68
C THR A 284 22.21 21.93 -6.04
N ILE A 285 21.02 21.96 -5.44
CA ILE A 285 20.41 23.18 -4.85
C ILE A 285 20.59 23.26 -3.34
N SER A 286 20.92 22.14 -2.67
CA SER A 286 21.16 22.11 -1.23
C SER A 286 22.61 22.49 -0.87
N ARG A 287 22.75 23.20 0.25
CA ARG A 287 24.04 23.60 0.84
C ARG A 287 24.49 22.66 1.95
N THR A 288 23.54 22.10 2.70
CA THR A 288 23.82 21.19 3.82
C THR A 288 23.15 19.83 3.67
N GLN A 289 23.72 18.78 4.28
CA GLN A 289 23.15 17.44 4.27
C GLN A 289 21.75 17.45 4.89
N GLN A 290 21.56 18.19 5.98
CA GLN A 290 20.26 18.36 6.62
C GLN A 290 19.25 19.04 5.68
N GLN A 291 19.64 20.09 4.95
CA GLN A 291 18.79 20.73 3.96
C GLN A 291 18.41 19.75 2.83
N ALA A 292 19.38 18.96 2.34
CA ALA A 292 19.15 17.96 1.31
C ALA A 292 18.18 16.86 1.77
N MET A 293 18.29 16.40 3.02
CA MET A 293 17.36 15.45 3.62
C MET A 293 15.96 16.03 3.74
N MET A 294 15.82 17.26 4.26
CA MET A 294 14.51 17.91 4.39
C MET A 294 13.84 18.16 3.04
N SER A 295 14.62 18.59 2.03
CA SER A 295 14.14 18.71 0.66
C SER A 295 13.73 17.35 0.09
N ALA A 296 14.53 16.30 0.27
CA ALA A 296 14.16 14.96 -0.16
C ALA A 296 12.84 14.50 0.47
N PHE A 297 12.66 14.66 1.78
CA PHE A 297 11.38 14.34 2.44
C PHE A 297 10.21 15.15 1.87
N PHE A 298 10.40 16.44 1.61
CA PHE A 298 9.38 17.28 0.99
C PHE A 298 8.92 16.75 -0.38
N PHE A 299 9.79 16.10 -1.16
CA PHE A 299 9.41 15.44 -2.41
C PHE A 299 8.90 14.01 -2.21
N ILE A 300 9.50 13.25 -1.30
CA ILE A 300 9.17 11.84 -1.04
C ILE A 300 7.73 11.69 -0.56
N PHE A 301 7.30 12.49 0.43
CA PHE A 301 5.97 12.35 1.02
C PHE A 301 4.84 12.57 0.01
N PRO A 302 4.80 13.69 -0.75
CA PRO A 302 3.82 13.88 -1.81
C PRO A 302 3.91 12.81 -2.89
N ALA A 303 5.12 12.43 -3.34
CA ALA A 303 5.28 11.38 -4.33
C ALA A 303 4.72 10.04 -3.84
N MET A 304 4.91 9.68 -2.57
CA MET A 304 4.36 8.46 -1.99
C MET A 304 2.83 8.50 -1.93
N LEU A 305 2.23 9.62 -1.52
CA LEU A 305 0.77 9.78 -1.48
C LEU A 305 0.14 9.75 -2.90
N LEU A 306 0.80 10.36 -3.88
CA LEU A 306 0.36 10.44 -5.27
C LEU A 306 0.71 9.20 -6.11
N SER A 307 1.30 8.16 -5.51
CA SER A 307 1.79 6.99 -6.24
C SER A 307 0.75 5.89 -6.46
N GLY A 308 -0.38 5.92 -5.74
CA GLY A 308 -1.28 4.77 -5.66
C GLY A 308 -0.90 3.75 -4.58
N PHE A 309 0.04 4.11 -3.69
CA PHE A 309 0.41 3.29 -2.54
C PHE A 309 -0.68 3.26 -1.48
N ALA A 310 -1.05 4.44 -0.95
CA ALA A 310 -1.98 4.59 0.16
C ALA A 310 -3.45 4.68 -0.31
N PHE A 311 -3.69 5.47 -1.37
CA PHE A 311 -5.01 5.71 -1.94
C PHE A 311 -4.99 5.39 -3.43
N PRO A 312 -6.03 4.75 -3.99
CA PRO A 312 -6.18 4.58 -5.43
C PRO A 312 -6.10 5.94 -6.13
N ILE A 313 -5.40 5.98 -7.27
CA ILE A 313 -5.23 7.23 -8.03
C ILE A 313 -6.57 7.67 -8.62
N GLU A 314 -7.42 6.70 -8.95
CA GLU A 314 -8.76 6.89 -9.50
C GLU A 314 -9.70 7.63 -8.54
N ASN A 315 -9.39 7.62 -7.24
CA ASN A 315 -10.17 8.34 -6.22
C ASN A 315 -9.74 9.83 -6.10
N MET A 316 -8.70 10.26 -6.81
CA MET A 316 -8.22 11.64 -6.78
C MET A 316 -8.97 12.50 -7.82
N PRO A 317 -9.18 13.80 -7.57
CA PRO A 317 -9.69 14.71 -8.60
C PRO A 317 -8.80 14.73 -9.85
N ASP A 318 -9.40 14.88 -11.03
CA ASP A 318 -8.69 14.82 -12.33
C ASP A 318 -7.40 15.65 -12.41
N PRO A 319 -7.33 16.91 -11.90
CA PRO A 319 -6.10 17.68 -11.94
C PRO A 319 -4.95 17.03 -11.15
N VAL A 320 -5.28 16.38 -10.03
CA VAL A 320 -4.30 15.69 -9.18
C VAL A 320 -3.84 14.41 -9.87
N GLN A 321 -4.74 13.69 -10.56
CA GLN A 321 -4.37 12.51 -11.36
C GLN A 321 -3.34 12.86 -12.44
N TRP A 322 -3.46 14.01 -13.09
CA TRP A 322 -2.49 14.45 -14.09
C TRP A 322 -1.08 14.66 -13.51
N LEU A 323 -0.98 15.20 -12.29
CA LEU A 323 0.31 15.36 -11.62
C LEU A 323 1.01 14.02 -11.37
N THR A 324 0.24 12.94 -11.15
CA THR A 324 0.81 11.60 -10.91
C THR A 324 1.56 11.03 -12.13
N PHE A 325 1.34 11.53 -13.35
CA PHE A 325 2.10 11.08 -14.52
C PHE A 325 3.59 11.44 -14.44
N LEU A 326 3.95 12.47 -13.66
CA LEU A 326 5.34 12.87 -13.41
C LEU A 326 6.03 12.03 -12.31
N ASN A 327 5.26 11.17 -11.63
CA ASN A 327 5.74 10.40 -10.50
C ASN A 327 6.23 9.01 -10.95
N PRO A 328 7.54 8.72 -10.93
CA PRO A 328 8.06 7.41 -11.34
C PRO A 328 7.55 6.27 -10.43
N LEU A 329 7.27 6.57 -9.15
CA LEU A 329 6.81 5.58 -8.18
C LEU A 329 5.46 4.98 -8.58
N ARG A 330 4.59 5.75 -9.26
CA ARG A 330 3.33 5.27 -9.83
C ARG A 330 3.54 4.06 -10.74
N TYR A 331 4.42 4.19 -11.72
CA TYR A 331 4.66 3.16 -12.72
C TYR A 331 5.36 1.95 -12.10
N TYR A 332 6.30 2.18 -11.19
CA TYR A 332 7.01 1.11 -10.50
C TYR A 332 6.09 0.28 -9.60
N LEU A 333 5.12 0.92 -8.92
CA LEU A 333 4.11 0.21 -8.12
C LEU A 333 3.21 -0.69 -8.97
N VAL A 334 2.82 -0.24 -10.17
CA VAL A 334 2.04 -1.08 -11.10
C VAL A 334 2.85 -2.30 -11.53
N ILE A 335 4.13 -2.12 -11.85
CA ILE A 335 5.03 -3.22 -12.24
C ILE A 335 5.21 -4.21 -11.09
N ILE A 336 5.55 -3.74 -9.88
CA ILE A 336 5.87 -4.63 -8.75
C ILE A 336 4.64 -5.45 -8.34
N ARG A 337 3.47 -4.83 -8.23
CA ARG A 337 2.20 -5.55 -7.96
C ARG A 337 1.86 -6.51 -9.09
N GLY A 338 2.10 -6.12 -10.33
CA GLY A 338 1.94 -6.98 -11.51
C GLY A 338 2.78 -8.25 -11.44
N ILE A 339 4.06 -8.12 -11.07
CA ILE A 339 4.99 -9.24 -10.97
C ILE A 339 4.64 -10.15 -9.79
N PHE A 340 4.40 -9.58 -8.59
CA PHE A 340 4.09 -10.39 -7.41
C PHE A 340 2.74 -11.08 -7.53
N LEU A 341 1.66 -10.32 -7.80
CA LEU A 341 0.29 -10.82 -7.70
C LEU A 341 -0.25 -11.47 -8.98
N LYS A 342 0.13 -10.94 -10.14
CA LYS A 342 -0.51 -11.32 -11.42
C LYS A 342 0.37 -12.17 -12.33
N GLY A 343 1.69 -12.12 -12.14
CA GLY A 343 2.64 -12.79 -13.02
C GLY A 343 2.69 -12.22 -14.43
N ILE A 344 2.34 -10.95 -14.61
CA ILE A 344 2.30 -10.33 -15.94
C ILE A 344 3.70 -10.09 -16.51
N GLY A 345 3.87 -10.43 -17.80
CA GLY A 345 5.13 -10.26 -18.53
C GLY A 345 5.32 -8.88 -19.15
N PHE A 346 6.46 -8.70 -19.82
CA PHE A 346 6.83 -7.43 -20.46
C PHE A 346 5.81 -6.93 -21.49
N GLY A 347 5.15 -7.83 -22.22
CA GLY A 347 4.17 -7.47 -23.26
C GLY A 347 2.99 -6.64 -22.75
N ILE A 348 2.66 -6.73 -21.46
CA ILE A 348 1.63 -5.88 -20.82
C ILE A 348 2.28 -4.67 -20.14
N LEU A 349 3.44 -4.87 -19.53
CA LEU A 349 4.12 -3.87 -18.72
C LEU A 349 4.93 -2.83 -19.51
N TRP A 350 5.04 -2.97 -20.83
CA TRP A 350 5.96 -2.15 -21.63
C TRP A 350 5.69 -0.65 -21.53
N HIS A 351 4.43 -0.22 -21.37
CA HIS A 351 4.07 1.19 -21.20
C HIS A 351 4.68 1.77 -19.91
N GLN A 352 4.64 1.00 -18.82
CA GLN A 352 5.21 1.40 -17.53
C GLN A 352 6.74 1.43 -17.59
N PHE A 353 7.36 0.47 -18.26
CA PHE A 353 8.79 0.47 -18.52
C PHE A 353 9.21 1.68 -19.38
N LEU A 354 8.47 1.98 -20.44
CA LEU A 354 8.75 3.13 -21.30
C LEU A 354 8.60 4.44 -20.52
N ALA A 355 7.55 4.59 -19.71
CA ALA A 355 7.37 5.76 -18.86
C ALA A 355 8.53 5.93 -17.86
N LEU A 356 8.96 4.86 -17.20
CA LEU A 356 10.12 4.89 -16.31
C LEU A 356 11.42 5.23 -17.05
N LEU A 357 11.62 4.69 -18.25
CA LEU A 357 12.77 4.99 -19.08
C LEU A 357 12.79 6.47 -19.48
N LEU A 358 11.67 7.01 -19.97
CA LEU A 358 11.56 8.41 -20.40
C LEU A 358 11.76 9.36 -19.21
N LEU A 359 11.04 9.13 -18.10
CA LEU A 359 11.20 9.94 -16.89
C LEU A 359 12.62 9.83 -16.33
N GLY A 360 13.13 8.62 -16.15
CA GLY A 360 14.47 8.36 -15.63
C GLY A 360 15.56 8.99 -16.47
N ALA A 361 15.54 8.80 -17.79
CA ALA A 361 16.51 9.40 -18.70
C ALA A 361 16.42 10.93 -18.67
N THR A 362 15.22 11.50 -18.69
CA THR A 362 15.02 12.96 -18.70
C THR A 362 15.51 13.60 -17.40
N ILE A 363 15.08 13.06 -16.25
CA ILE A 363 15.45 13.59 -14.93
C ILE A 363 16.95 13.45 -14.70
N LEU A 364 17.53 12.28 -15.02
CA LEU A 364 18.96 12.05 -14.83
C LEU A 364 19.81 12.91 -15.76
N ALA A 365 19.43 13.05 -17.04
CA ALA A 365 20.12 13.94 -17.97
C ALA A 365 20.05 15.40 -17.50
N PHE A 366 18.88 15.85 -17.04
CA PHE A 366 18.71 17.18 -16.47
C PHE A 366 19.59 17.38 -15.22
N ALA A 367 19.63 16.41 -14.31
CA ALA A 367 20.48 16.43 -13.12
C ALA A 367 21.97 16.56 -13.46
N VAL A 368 22.46 15.74 -14.40
CA VAL A 368 23.84 15.78 -14.88
C VAL A 368 24.17 17.12 -15.55
N SER A 369 23.24 17.67 -16.34
CA SER A 369 23.43 18.96 -16.99
C SER A 369 23.51 20.13 -16.00
N ARG A 370 22.74 20.07 -14.91
CA ARG A 370 22.68 21.13 -13.90
C ARG A 370 23.90 21.14 -12.99
N PHE A 371 24.57 20.00 -12.86
CA PHE A 371 25.81 19.87 -12.11
C PHE A 371 26.93 20.70 -12.76
N ARG A 372 27.29 21.81 -12.10
CA ARG A 372 28.41 22.66 -12.50
C ARG A 372 29.63 22.32 -11.65
N LYS A 373 30.78 22.19 -12.31
CA LYS A 373 32.10 21.97 -11.69
C LYS A 373 32.74 23.32 -11.32
N THR A 374 31.94 24.27 -10.83
CA THR A 374 32.34 25.64 -10.49
C THR A 374 31.62 26.05 -9.21
N LEU A 375 32.31 26.79 -8.34
CA LEU A 375 31.87 27.23 -7.02
C LEU A 375 30.48 27.89 -7.03
#